data_AF-A0A3P7EBV2-F1
#
_entry.id   AF-A0A3P7EBV2-F1
#
_cell.length_a   1.000
_cell.length_b   1.000
_cell.length_c   1.000
_cell.angle_alpha   90.00
_cell.angle_beta   90.00
_cell.angle_gamma   90.00
#
_symmetry.space_group_name_H-M   'P 1'
#
loop_
_entity.id
_entity.type
_entity.pdbx_description
1 polymer ?
#
loop_
_entity_poly.entity_id
_entity_poly.type
_entity_poly.pdbx_seq_one_letter_code
_entity_poly.pdbx_strand_id
1 'polypeptide(L)'
;MPCPPPIPVQPLCPPSLQHLLLPCPLPQPSNSPCKRKKRSTPVTSVDNDYGTNVHALCTSNYIRKIILKNLSTDAKISKAAIYSELKAKQKGDYVVLCSQSSLLFTSDSTNYCVGGNTNHLCYVFEL
;
A
#
# COMPACT_ATOMS: atom_id res chain seq x y z
N MET A 1 32.92 -27.26 -4.54
CA MET A 1 31.45 -27.40 -4.64
C MET A 1 31.03 -26.88 -6.01
N PRO A 2 30.28 -27.62 -6.84
CA PRO A 2 29.79 -27.13 -8.12
C PRO A 2 28.58 -26.22 -7.91
N CYS A 3 28.54 -25.06 -8.57
CA CYS A 3 27.40 -24.15 -8.54
C CYS A 3 26.20 -24.74 -9.29
N PRO A 4 24.94 -24.52 -8.84
CA PRO A 4 23.77 -24.89 -9.61
C PRO A 4 23.54 -23.93 -10.80
N PRO A 5 22.92 -24.41 -11.90
CA PRO A 5 22.70 -23.62 -13.10
C PRO A 5 21.53 -22.62 -12.93
N PRO A 6 21.51 -21.53 -13.71
CA PRO A 6 20.49 -20.49 -13.63
C PRO A 6 19.15 -20.94 -14.25
N ILE A 7 18.05 -20.64 -13.57
CA ILE A 7 16.67 -20.91 -14.01
C ILE A 7 16.21 -19.76 -14.93
N PRO A 8 15.65 -20.06 -16.12
CA PRO A 8 15.08 -19.04 -17.01
C PRO A 8 13.71 -18.57 -16.51
N VAL A 9 13.59 -17.28 -16.22
CA VAL A 9 12.30 -16.61 -15.96
C VAL A 9 11.64 -16.20 -17.27
N GLN A 10 10.40 -16.64 -17.51
CA GLN A 10 9.60 -16.21 -18.65
C GLN A 10 8.97 -14.82 -18.40
N PRO A 11 8.86 -13.94 -19.40
CA PRO A 11 8.17 -12.66 -19.26
C PRO A 11 6.65 -12.86 -19.25
N LEU A 12 5.98 -12.51 -18.15
CA LEU A 12 4.53 -12.36 -18.12
C LEU A 12 4.12 -11.15 -18.96
N CYS A 13 3.36 -11.38 -20.03
CA CYS A 13 2.59 -10.36 -20.73
C CYS A 13 1.42 -9.88 -19.86
N PRO A 14 1.10 -8.56 -19.82
CA PRO A 14 -0.18 -8.09 -19.29
C PRO A 14 -1.31 -8.34 -20.31
N PRO A 15 -2.53 -8.69 -19.87
CA PRO A 15 -3.68 -8.85 -20.76
C PRO A 15 -4.27 -7.48 -21.16
N SER A 16 -4.58 -7.34 -22.44
CA SER A 16 -5.41 -6.26 -22.98
C SER A 16 -6.86 -6.44 -22.52
N LEU A 17 -7.42 -5.46 -21.79
CA LEU A 17 -8.86 -5.39 -21.53
C LEU A 17 -9.57 -4.62 -22.64
N GLN A 18 -10.22 -5.39 -23.52
CA GLN A 18 -11.15 -4.92 -24.51
C GLN A 18 -12.52 -4.60 -23.87
N HIS A 19 -13.02 -3.41 -24.19
CA HIS A 19 -14.42 -3.08 -24.49
C HIS A 19 -15.57 -3.82 -23.76
N LEU A 20 -16.34 -3.05 -22.99
CA LEU A 20 -17.77 -3.31 -22.80
C LEU A 20 -18.53 -1.99 -22.78
N LEU A 21 -19.05 -1.62 -23.96
CA LEU A 21 -20.12 -0.64 -24.18
C LEU A 21 -21.45 -1.35 -23.94
N LEU A 22 -22.35 -0.83 -23.08
CA LEU A 22 -23.78 -1.17 -23.03
C LEU A 22 -24.55 -0.11 -22.19
N PRO A 23 -25.86 0.11 -22.40
CA PRO A 23 -26.38 1.40 -22.88
C PRO A 23 -27.56 2.00 -22.06
N CYS A 24 -27.85 3.29 -22.32
CA CYS A 24 -29.15 4.02 -22.17
C CYS A 24 -29.71 4.28 -20.74
N PRO A 25 -30.68 5.22 -20.53
CA PRO A 25 -31.28 6.25 -21.41
C PRO A 25 -31.36 7.69 -20.82
N LEU A 26 -31.74 8.64 -21.69
CA LEU A 26 -31.89 10.11 -21.56
C LEU A 26 -33.32 10.53 -21.06
N PRO A 27 -33.65 11.83 -20.84
CA PRO A 27 -34.18 12.37 -19.58
C PRO A 27 -35.64 12.92 -19.67
N GLN A 28 -36.23 13.27 -18.52
CA GLN A 28 -37.43 14.13 -18.47
C GLN A 28 -37.32 15.15 -17.31
N PRO A 29 -37.59 16.45 -17.52
CA PRO A 29 -37.36 17.50 -16.52
C PRO A 29 -38.59 17.69 -15.63
N SER A 30 -38.41 17.80 -14.32
CA SER A 30 -39.45 18.31 -13.41
C SER A 30 -38.94 19.52 -12.62
N ASN A 31 -39.61 20.65 -12.87
CA ASN A 31 -39.49 21.89 -12.11
C ASN A 31 -39.97 21.65 -10.67
N SER A 32 -39.08 21.68 -9.70
CA SER A 32 -39.45 21.93 -8.30
C SER A 32 -38.39 22.80 -7.63
N PRO A 33 -38.78 23.97 -7.06
CA PRO A 33 -37.88 24.79 -6.28
C PRO A 33 -37.78 24.20 -4.86
N CYS A 34 -37.23 23.00 -4.74
CA CYS A 34 -37.00 22.37 -3.45
C CYS A 34 -35.75 22.98 -2.81
N LYS A 35 -35.99 23.75 -1.75
CA LYS A 35 -35.00 24.36 -0.86
C LYS A 35 -33.93 23.33 -0.49
N ARG A 36 -32.71 23.53 -1.02
CA ARG A 36 -31.53 22.73 -0.72
C ARG A 36 -31.19 22.84 0.77
N LYS A 37 -31.56 21.84 1.57
CA LYS A 37 -31.06 21.68 2.95
C LYS A 37 -29.71 20.97 2.86
N LYS A 38 -28.62 21.68 3.13
CA LYS A 38 -27.27 21.10 3.22
C LYS A 38 -27.28 20.03 4.31
N ARG A 39 -27.05 18.77 3.91
CA ARG A 39 -26.70 17.69 4.84
C ARG A 39 -25.23 17.91 5.23
N SER A 40 -24.98 18.44 6.41
CA SER A 40 -23.66 18.29 7.03
C SER A 40 -23.52 16.83 7.44
N THR A 41 -22.68 16.09 6.74
CA THR A 41 -22.07 14.88 7.29
C THR A 41 -21.04 15.31 8.34
N PRO A 42 -20.98 14.66 9.51
CA PRO A 42 -19.87 14.88 10.43
C PRO A 42 -18.58 14.57 9.66
N VAL A 43 -17.75 15.60 9.53
CA VAL A 43 -16.39 15.46 9.04
C VAL A 43 -15.67 14.68 10.12
N THR A 44 -15.57 13.36 9.97
CA THR A 44 -14.54 12.60 10.66
C THR A 44 -13.24 13.06 10.02
N SER A 45 -12.57 14.01 10.66
CA SER A 45 -11.20 14.39 10.37
C SER A 45 -10.32 13.18 10.64
N VAL A 46 -10.24 12.26 9.68
CA VAL A 46 -9.07 11.41 9.56
C VAL A 46 -8.02 12.33 8.97
N ASP A 47 -7.24 12.92 9.85
CA ASP A 47 -6.01 13.62 9.52
C ASP A 47 -5.09 12.58 8.84
N ASN A 48 -5.24 12.49 7.52
CA ASN A 48 -4.40 11.72 6.63
C ASN A 48 -3.71 12.71 5.71
N ASP A 49 -3.08 13.73 6.31
CA ASP A 49 -2.09 14.57 5.63
C ASP A 49 -0.78 13.78 5.58
N TYR A 50 -0.73 12.80 4.68
CA TYR A 50 0.49 12.12 4.29
C TYR A 50 0.90 12.69 2.96
N GLY A 51 1.85 13.63 3.02
CA GLY A 51 2.50 14.22 1.86
C GLY A 51 2.81 13.17 0.79
N THR A 52 2.24 13.42 -0.39
CA THR A 52 2.72 12.96 -1.70
C THR A 52 3.16 11.49 -1.73
N ASN A 53 2.35 10.58 -1.20
CA ASN A 53 2.76 9.19 -1.03
C ASN A 53 2.35 8.34 -2.23
N VAL A 54 3.36 7.90 -2.99
CA VAL A 54 3.24 6.79 -3.94
C VAL A 54 2.82 5.55 -3.15
N HIS A 55 1.51 5.35 -3.04
CA HIS A 55 0.83 4.12 -2.63
C HIS A 55 1.36 3.45 -1.34
N ALA A 56 1.17 4.08 -0.18
CA ALA A 56 1.23 3.36 1.10
C ALA A 56 0.05 2.37 1.18
N LEU A 57 0.25 1.18 0.60
CA LEU A 57 -0.70 0.07 0.64
C LEU A 57 -0.47 -0.67 1.95
N CYS A 58 -1.32 -0.43 2.94
CA CYS A 58 -1.24 -1.08 4.23
C CYS A 58 -2.59 -1.69 4.61
N THR A 59 -2.59 -2.99 4.90
CA THR A 59 -3.77 -3.68 5.44
C THR A 59 -3.94 -3.39 6.93
N SER A 60 -2.83 -3.13 7.63
CA SER A 60 -2.80 -2.82 9.06
C SER A 60 -2.24 -1.44 9.35
N ASN A 61 -3.07 -0.56 9.92
CA ASN A 61 -2.65 0.75 10.43
C ASN A 61 -1.56 0.64 11.51
N TYR A 62 -1.50 -0.49 12.21
CA TYR A 62 -0.51 -0.73 13.24
C TYR A 62 0.90 -0.89 12.64
N ILE A 63 1.03 -1.72 11.60
CA ILE A 63 2.30 -1.90 10.87
C ILE A 63 2.74 -0.57 10.26
N ARG A 64 1.81 0.20 9.67
CA ARG A 64 2.09 1.53 9.13
C ARG A 64 2.74 2.45 10.15
N LYS A 65 2.21 2.50 11.38
CA LYS A 65 2.78 3.32 12.46
C LYS A 65 4.18 2.87 12.84
N ILE A 66 4.45 1.56 12.90
CA ILE A 66 5.78 1.03 13.21
C ILE A 66 6.78 1.42 12.13
N ILE A 67 6.42 1.27 10.84
CA ILE A 67 7.30 1.67 9.73
C ILE A 67 7.67 3.14 9.90
N LEU A 68 6.68 4.03 9.94
CA LEU A 68 6.90 5.48 9.97
C LEU A 68 7.71 5.94 11.19
N LYS A 69 7.49 5.32 12.35
CA LYS A 69 8.22 5.64 13.58
C LYS A 69 9.69 5.24 13.52
N ASN A 70 10.04 4.19 12.76
CA ASN A 70 11.39 3.62 12.70
C ASN A 70 12.09 3.84 11.36
N LEU A 71 11.57 4.75 10.53
CA LEU A 71 12.27 5.17 9.30
C LEU A 71 13.48 6.02 9.66
N SER A 72 14.64 5.57 9.21
CA SER A 72 15.92 6.28 9.28
C SER A 72 16.40 6.64 7.87
N THR A 73 17.51 7.36 7.75
CA THR A 73 18.17 7.59 6.45
C THR A 73 18.74 6.30 5.87
N ASP A 74 19.17 5.38 6.73
CA ASP A 74 19.74 4.10 6.33
C ASP A 74 18.69 2.98 6.30
N ALA A 75 18.59 2.31 5.15
CA ALA A 75 17.68 1.19 4.95
C ALA A 75 17.98 0.00 5.88
N LYS A 76 19.26 -0.24 6.18
CA LYS A 76 19.69 -1.31 7.09
C LYS A 76 19.23 -1.05 8.52
N ILE A 77 19.38 0.20 8.99
CA ILE A 77 18.95 0.61 10.34
C ILE A 77 17.43 0.52 10.44
N SER A 78 16.73 1.04 9.44
CA SER A 78 15.25 1.02 9.38
C SER A 78 14.71 -0.40 9.40
N LYS A 79 15.29 -1.30 8.57
CA LYS A 79 14.92 -2.72 8.56
C LYS A 79 15.07 -3.37 9.93
N ALA A 80 16.21 -3.16 10.59
CA ALA A 80 16.48 -3.75 11.90
C ALA A 80 15.54 -3.22 12.99
N ALA A 81 15.29 -1.90 13.00
CA ALA A 81 14.41 -1.25 13.96
C ALA A 81 12.94 -1.69 13.79
N ILE A 82 12.43 -1.68 12.56
CA ILE A 82 11.06 -2.12 12.23
C ILE A 82 10.87 -3.59 12.61
N TYR A 83 11.80 -4.47 12.22
CA TYR A 83 11.72 -5.90 12.54
C TYR A 83 11.72 -6.15 14.05
N SER A 84 12.56 -5.44 14.80
CA SER A 84 12.64 -5.57 16.26
C SER A 84 11.36 -5.11 16.94
N GLU A 85 10.75 -3.99 16.52
CA GLU A 85 9.49 -3.51 17.09
C GLU A 85 8.29 -4.40 16.72
N LEU A 86 8.27 -4.95 15.50
CA LEU A 86 7.25 -5.92 15.10
C LEU A 86 7.33 -7.18 15.97
N LYS A 87 8.53 -7.77 16.09
CA LYS A 87 8.76 -8.98 16.88
C LYS A 87 8.46 -8.80 18.37
N ALA A 88 8.68 -7.61 18.91
CA ALA A 88 8.42 -7.32 20.32
C ALA A 88 6.92 -7.21 20.65
N LYS A 89 6.08 -6.82 19.69
CA LYS A 89 4.69 -6.46 19.94
C LYS A 89 3.67 -7.39 19.28
N GLN A 90 4.05 -8.07 18.21
CA GLN A 90 3.21 -9.01 17.47
C GLN A 90 3.70 -10.44 17.70
N LYS A 91 2.78 -11.41 17.69
CA LYS A 91 3.10 -12.83 17.83
C LYS A 91 3.46 -13.52 16.50
N GLY A 92 3.30 -12.82 15.37
CA GLY A 92 3.59 -13.35 14.04
C GLY A 92 5.05 -13.15 13.63
N ASP A 93 5.47 -13.93 12.63
CA ASP A 93 6.74 -13.72 11.95
C ASP A 93 6.55 -12.76 10.78
N TYR A 94 7.50 -11.84 10.61
CA TYR A 94 7.42 -10.79 9.61
C TYR A 94 8.70 -10.72 8.80
N VAL A 95 8.57 -10.51 7.50
CA VAL A 95 9.68 -10.14 6.61
C VAL A 95 9.65 -8.64 6.40
N VAL A 96 10.78 -7.99 6.66
CA VAL A 96 10.98 -6.56 6.44
C VAL A 96 12.04 -6.36 5.36
N LEU A 97 11.68 -5.65 4.29
CA LEU A 97 12.59 -5.19 3.24
C LEU A 97 12.58 -3.68 3.20
N CYS A 98 13.73 -3.04 3.31
CA CYS A 98 13.84 -1.59 3.10
C CYS A 98 14.85 -1.33 1.98
N SER A 99 14.50 -0.41 1.10
CA SER A 99 15.28 -0.08 -0.10
C SER A 99 15.23 1.43 -0.35
N GLN A 100 16.33 1.97 -0.87
CA GLN A 100 16.39 3.37 -1.30
C GLN A 100 15.72 3.59 -2.67
N SER A 101 15.32 2.51 -3.35
CA SER A 101 14.63 2.54 -4.62
C SER A 101 13.34 1.73 -4.54
N SER A 102 12.36 2.06 -5.39
CA SER A 102 11.15 1.28 -5.55
C SER A 102 11.48 -0.13 -6.04
N LEU A 103 10.97 -1.14 -5.35
CA LEU A 103 11.09 -2.54 -5.72
C LEU A 103 9.69 -3.10 -5.95
N LEU A 104 9.54 -3.99 -6.92
CA LEU A 104 8.28 -4.71 -7.15
C LEU A 104 8.42 -6.12 -6.59
N PHE A 105 7.44 -6.50 -5.78
CA PHE A 105 7.35 -7.84 -5.20
C PHE A 105 5.92 -8.34 -5.29
N THR A 106 5.77 -9.66 -5.29
CA THR A 106 4.50 -10.33 -5.08
C THR A 106 4.58 -11.09 -3.75
N SER A 107 3.49 -11.08 -3.00
CA SER A 107 3.36 -11.81 -1.74
C SER A 107 1.94 -12.34 -1.64
N ASP A 108 1.80 -13.55 -1.13
CA ASP A 108 0.55 -14.21 -0.76
C ASP A 108 0.05 -13.81 0.64
N SER A 109 0.81 -12.95 1.35
CA SER A 109 0.46 -12.48 2.68
C SER A 109 -0.80 -11.60 2.68
N THR A 110 -1.71 -11.90 3.59
CA THR A 110 -2.91 -11.08 3.84
C THR A 110 -2.61 -9.84 4.67
N ASN A 111 -1.49 -9.84 5.41
CA ASN A 111 -1.07 -8.74 6.27
C ASN A 111 0.24 -8.15 5.76
N TYR A 112 0.11 -7.07 5.00
CA TYR A 112 1.25 -6.36 4.44
C TYR A 112 1.10 -4.85 4.61
N CYS A 113 2.24 -4.17 4.59
CA CYS A 113 2.27 -2.71 4.57
C CYS A 113 3.51 -2.22 3.83
N VAL A 114 3.28 -1.30 2.91
CA VAL A 114 4.31 -0.53 2.23
C VAL A 114 4.25 0.90 2.76
N GLY A 115 5.36 1.40 3.27
CA GLY A 115 5.43 2.73 3.84
C GLY A 115 6.84 3.31 3.74
N GLY A 116 6.93 4.64 3.64
CA GLY A 116 8.20 5.31 3.39
C GLY A 116 8.05 6.65 2.68
N ASN A 117 9.17 7.14 2.18
CA ASN A 117 9.25 8.29 1.29
C ASN A 117 9.75 7.85 -0.10
N THR A 118 9.84 8.79 -1.04
CA THR A 118 10.25 8.50 -2.44
C THR A 118 11.64 7.91 -2.58
N ASN A 119 12.53 8.15 -1.60
CA ASN A 119 13.93 7.71 -1.62
C ASN A 119 14.19 6.58 -0.64
N HIS A 120 13.18 6.12 0.08
CA HIS A 120 13.30 5.12 1.13
C HIS A 120 11.94 4.49 1.40
N LEU A 121 11.72 3.32 0.81
CA LEU A 121 10.52 2.53 0.98
C LEU A 121 10.84 1.28 1.80
N CYS A 122 9.97 0.97 2.75
CA CYS A 122 9.98 -0.26 3.51
C CYS A 122 8.70 -1.06 3.23
N TYR A 123 8.89 -2.35 3.01
CA TYR A 123 7.87 -3.34 2.72
C TYR A 123 7.87 -4.34 3.89
N VAL A 124 6.70 -4.58 4.46
CA VAL A 124 6.49 -5.54 5.54
C VAL A 124 5.44 -6.54 5.09
N PHE A 125 5.74 -7.83 5.24
CA PHE A 125 4.82 -8.93 4.96
C PHE A 125 4.81 -9.87 6.17
N GLU A 126 3.63 -10.29 6.60
CA GLU A 126 3.48 -11.40 7.55
C GLU A 126 3.72 -12.73 6.83
N LEU A 127 4.43 -13.64 7.48
CA LEU A 127 4.68 -15.00 6.99
C LEU A 127 3.55 -15.96 7.36
#